data_AF-A0A3F2RUH4-F1
#
_entry.id   AF-A0A3F2RUH4-F1
#
_cell.length_a   1.000
_cell.length_b   1.000
_cell.length_c   1.000
_cell.angle_alpha   90.00
_cell.angle_beta   90.00
_cell.angle_gamma   90.00
#
_symmetry.space_group_name_H-M   'P 1'
#
loop_
_entity.id
_entity.type
_entity.pdbx_description
1 polymer ?
#
loop_
_entity_poly.entity_id
_entity_poly.type
_entity_poly.pdbx_seq_one_letter_code
_entity_poly.pdbx_strand_id
1 'polypeptide(L)'
;MRVKSAYEQGNITDGAVLASIITPSTSEPFRSLTIKWVEQGGPTLDHHRYHPLHYPVTLPGASSREDLIFLEATGVTTLASGERVGYQLRHSVHFSQTHIRPNVRRGNMSTCTLFREGNATPGELCEGPSRGSVEVFSRACLSGGNATVRSATQAMAATGNVVLCGRMKKLAWMLSQRQPPYAQMQQLLGDVEDSGDLCDCTKT
;
A
#
# COMPACT_ATOMS: atom_id res chain seq x y z
N MET A 1 5.22 1.50 -8.17
CA MET A 1 5.42 0.48 -7.12
C MET A 1 6.21 1.01 -5.91
N ARG A 2 7.21 1.87 -6.12
CA ARG A 2 8.08 2.46 -5.08
C ARG A 2 7.38 3.08 -3.86
N VAL A 3 6.29 3.81 -4.07
CA VAL A 3 5.55 4.42 -2.94
C VAL A 3 4.89 3.35 -2.07
N LYS A 4 4.41 2.24 -2.64
CA LYS A 4 3.76 1.16 -1.91
C LYS A 4 4.79 0.29 -1.16
N SER A 5 5.93 0.00 -1.79
CA SER A 5 7.02 -0.76 -1.16
C SER A 5 7.64 -0.06 0.04
N ALA A 6 7.68 1.28 0.07
CA ALA A 6 8.17 2.06 1.21
C ALA A 6 7.35 1.84 2.50
N TYR A 7 6.07 1.48 2.39
CA TYR A 7 5.18 1.28 3.55
C TYR A 7 4.92 -0.20 3.88
N GLU A 8 4.99 -1.07 2.87
CA GLU A 8 4.73 -2.51 3.07
C GLU A 8 5.91 -3.26 3.73
N GLN A 9 7.06 -2.60 3.98
CA GLN A 9 8.28 -3.16 4.64
C GLN A 9 8.55 -4.62 4.23
N GLY A 10 8.30 -4.93 2.96
CA GLY A 10 8.39 -6.28 2.44
C GLY A 10 9.80 -6.58 1.96
N ASN A 11 10.11 -7.86 1.83
CA ASN A 11 11.38 -8.34 1.24
C ASN A 11 11.42 -8.16 -0.29
N ILE A 12 10.66 -7.21 -0.84
CA ILE A 12 10.54 -6.96 -2.28
C ILE A 12 11.78 -6.18 -2.73
N THR A 13 12.61 -6.83 -3.55
CA THR A 13 13.85 -6.24 -4.09
C THR A 13 13.58 -5.46 -5.38
N ASP A 14 12.64 -5.94 -6.19
CA ASP A 14 12.27 -5.31 -7.46
C ASP A 14 10.79 -5.55 -7.80
N GLY A 15 10.24 -4.77 -8.71
CA GLY A 15 8.93 -5.04 -9.25
C GLY A 15 8.46 -4.05 -10.32
N ALA A 16 7.65 -4.57 -11.24
CA ALA A 16 7.09 -3.82 -12.36
C ALA A 16 5.58 -4.06 -12.49
N VAL A 17 4.86 -3.05 -12.98
CA VAL A 17 3.48 -3.22 -13.46
C VAL A 17 3.59 -3.68 -14.91
N LEU A 18 3.18 -4.92 -15.19
CA LEU A 18 3.26 -5.51 -16.53
C LEU A 18 2.11 -5.02 -17.42
N ALA A 19 0.92 -4.84 -16.85
CA ALA A 19 -0.24 -4.35 -17.58
C ALA A 19 -1.25 -3.69 -16.62
N SER A 20 -1.97 -2.70 -17.14
CA SER A 20 -3.16 -2.13 -16.48
C SER A 20 -4.38 -2.47 -17.33
N ILE A 21 -5.23 -3.36 -16.83
CA ILE A 21 -6.44 -3.80 -17.52
C ILE A 21 -7.58 -2.83 -17.20
N ILE A 22 -7.70 -2.41 -15.94
CA ILE A 22 -8.64 -1.38 -15.50
C ILE A 22 -7.87 -0.33 -14.72
N THR A 23 -7.98 0.91 -15.17
CA THR A 23 -7.38 2.08 -14.50
C THR A 23 -8.46 2.80 -13.71
N PRO A 24 -8.14 3.32 -12.50
CA PRO A 24 -9.07 4.15 -11.74
C PRO A 24 -9.59 5.34 -12.53
N SER A 25 -10.87 5.67 -12.33
CA SER A 25 -11.53 6.84 -12.91
C SER A 25 -11.97 7.81 -11.80
N THR A 26 -12.41 9.01 -12.19
CA THR A 26 -12.97 9.98 -11.23
C THR A 26 -14.23 9.46 -10.54
N SER A 27 -15.06 8.66 -11.25
CA SER A 27 -16.28 8.06 -10.69
C SER A 27 -15.97 6.83 -9.82
N GLU A 28 -14.94 6.07 -10.16
CA GLU A 28 -14.54 4.85 -9.45
C GLU A 28 -13.04 4.88 -9.09
N PRO A 29 -12.62 5.74 -8.14
CA PRO A 29 -11.20 6.00 -7.86
C PRO A 29 -10.45 4.82 -7.23
N PHE A 30 -11.17 3.84 -6.71
CA PHE A 30 -10.58 2.65 -6.09
C PHE A 30 -10.58 1.42 -7.01
N ARG A 31 -11.31 1.49 -8.13
CA ARG A 31 -11.48 0.37 -9.05
C ARG A 31 -10.25 0.25 -9.93
N SER A 32 -9.45 -0.78 -9.71
CA SER A 32 -8.28 -1.07 -10.53
C SER A 32 -8.10 -2.56 -10.75
N LEU A 33 -7.53 -2.91 -11.90
CA LEU A 33 -7.16 -4.28 -12.25
C LEU A 33 -5.84 -4.24 -12.99
N THR A 34 -4.80 -4.81 -12.40
CA THR A 34 -3.43 -4.69 -12.92
C THR A 34 -2.70 -6.02 -12.82
N ILE A 35 -1.77 -6.28 -13.73
CA ILE A 35 -0.83 -7.41 -13.65
C ILE A 35 0.50 -6.86 -13.16
N LYS A 36 1.06 -7.46 -12.11
CA LYS A 36 2.31 -7.05 -11.48
C LYS A 36 3.27 -8.22 -11.40
N TRP A 37 4.54 -7.90 -11.58
CA TRP A 37 5.65 -8.77 -11.25
C TRP A 37 6.42 -8.17 -10.07
N VAL A 38 6.77 -8.99 -9.10
CA VAL A 38 7.64 -8.61 -7.99
C VAL A 38 8.72 -9.67 -7.80
N GLU A 39 9.92 -9.22 -7.48
CA GLU A 39 11.00 -10.06 -6.99
C GLU A 39 11.11 -9.90 -5.48
N GLN A 40 11.25 -11.00 -4.79
CA GLN A 40 11.48 -11.06 -3.36
C GLN A 40 12.85 -11.66 -3.11
N GLY A 41 13.60 -11.00 -2.23
CA GLY A 41 14.74 -11.64 -1.59
C GLY A 41 14.23 -12.81 -0.76
N GLY A 42 14.89 -13.95 -0.84
CA GLY A 42 14.60 -15.07 0.04
C GLY A 42 14.88 -14.72 1.49
N PRO A 43 14.62 -15.64 2.42
CA PRO A 43 15.04 -15.45 3.79
C PRO A 43 16.53 -15.13 3.76
N THR A 44 16.87 -13.89 4.13
CA THR A 44 18.23 -13.49 4.41
C THR A 44 18.77 -14.52 5.40
N LEU A 45 19.95 -15.05 5.12
CA LEU A 45 20.75 -15.82 6.07
C LEU A 45 21.12 -14.88 7.23
N ASP A 46 20.15 -14.51 8.06
CA ASP A 46 20.41 -13.83 9.31
C ASP A 46 20.97 -14.89 10.25
N HIS A 47 22.29 -15.05 10.20
CA HIS A 47 23.08 -16.00 10.98
C HIS A 47 22.88 -15.82 12.49
N HIS A 48 22.26 -14.72 12.94
CA HIS A 48 22.03 -14.42 14.36
C HIS A 48 20.72 -15.01 14.93
N ARG A 49 19.85 -15.62 14.12
CA ARG A 49 18.55 -16.16 14.59
C ARG A 49 18.38 -17.67 14.44
N TYR A 50 19.43 -18.38 14.02
CA TYR A 50 19.40 -19.82 13.83
C TYR A 50 20.25 -20.53 14.88
N HIS A 51 19.62 -21.41 15.65
CA HIS A 51 20.30 -22.30 16.59
C HIS A 51 21.23 -23.25 15.82
N PRO A 52 22.45 -23.57 16.30
CA PRO A 52 23.46 -24.37 15.58
C PRO A 52 23.00 -25.76 15.09
N LEU A 53 21.88 -26.27 15.62
CA LEU A 53 21.30 -27.58 15.25
C LEU A 53 20.25 -27.49 14.12
N HIS A 54 19.88 -26.29 13.70
CA HIS A 54 18.96 -26.07 12.59
C HIS A 54 19.71 -25.49 11.39
N TYR A 55 20.67 -26.22 10.83
CA TYR A 55 21.30 -25.81 9.58
C TYR A 55 20.21 -25.75 8.47
N PRO A 56 19.90 -24.58 7.88
CA PRO A 56 19.07 -24.59 6.69
C PRO A 56 19.94 -25.21 5.59
N VAL A 57 19.58 -26.41 5.16
CA VAL A 57 20.10 -27.02 3.92
C VAL A 57 19.68 -26.10 2.77
N THR A 58 20.44 -25.03 2.57
CA THR A 58 20.46 -24.26 1.34
C THR A 58 21.61 -24.84 0.55
N LEU A 59 21.27 -25.79 -0.32
CA LEU A 59 22.22 -26.34 -1.28
C LEU A 59 22.95 -25.16 -1.96
N PRO A 60 24.27 -25.25 -2.18
CA PRO A 60 24.97 -24.29 -3.04
C PRO A 60 24.24 -24.24 -4.40
N GLY A 61 23.62 -23.12 -4.74
CA GLY A 61 22.80 -22.96 -5.96
C GLY A 61 21.28 -22.98 -5.76
N ALA A 62 20.76 -23.21 -4.55
CA ALA A 62 19.35 -22.99 -4.24
C ALA A 62 19.07 -21.47 -4.27
N SER A 63 18.35 -21.00 -5.29
CA SER A 63 18.04 -19.58 -5.45
C SER A 63 17.30 -19.06 -4.22
N SER A 64 17.95 -18.17 -3.47
CA SER A 64 17.27 -17.37 -2.44
C SER A 64 16.19 -16.49 -3.09
N ARG A 65 16.32 -16.11 -4.37
CA ARG A 65 15.36 -15.22 -5.04
C ARG A 65 14.09 -15.95 -5.45
N GLU A 66 12.95 -15.37 -5.07
CA GLU A 66 11.63 -15.82 -5.47
C GLU A 66 10.92 -14.69 -6.22
N ASP A 67 10.27 -14.99 -7.34
CA ASP A 67 9.44 -14.02 -8.04
C ASP A 67 7.97 -14.43 -8.09
N LEU A 68 7.10 -13.42 -8.10
CA LEU A 68 5.66 -13.59 -8.18
C LEU A 68 5.13 -12.75 -9.33
N ILE A 69 4.26 -13.35 -10.14
CA ILE A 69 3.46 -12.64 -11.13
C ILE A 69 2.00 -12.84 -10.78
N PHE A 70 1.32 -11.74 -10.52
CA PHE A 70 -0.05 -11.78 -10.05
C PHE A 70 -0.91 -10.68 -10.65
N LEU A 71 -2.18 -11.00 -10.80
CA LEU A 71 -3.25 -10.06 -11.01
C LEU A 71 -3.59 -9.42 -9.65
N GLU A 72 -3.64 -8.09 -9.59
CA GLU A 72 -4.13 -7.33 -8.45
C GLU A 72 -5.41 -6.60 -8.85
N ALA A 73 -6.51 -6.91 -8.16
CA ALA A 73 -7.77 -6.20 -8.25
C ALA A 73 -8.02 -5.40 -6.96
N THR A 74 -8.41 -4.14 -7.08
CA THR A 74 -8.83 -3.31 -5.96
C THR A 74 -10.17 -2.67 -6.25
N GLY A 75 -10.92 -2.39 -5.21
CA GLY A 75 -12.16 -1.65 -5.33
C GLY A 75 -12.90 -1.57 -4.02
N VAL A 76 -14.16 -1.17 -4.13
CA VAL A 76 -15.11 -1.18 -3.03
C VAL A 76 -16.33 -1.95 -3.51
N THR A 77 -16.91 -2.76 -2.63
CA THR A 77 -18.13 -3.51 -2.90
C THR A 77 -19.07 -3.43 -1.71
N THR A 78 -20.34 -3.76 -1.93
CA THR A 78 -21.34 -3.87 -0.88
C THR A 78 -21.61 -5.35 -0.64
N LEU A 79 -21.43 -5.79 0.61
CA LEU A 79 -21.72 -7.15 1.04
C LEU A 79 -23.24 -7.41 1.05
N ALA A 80 -23.64 -8.68 1.09
CA ALA A 80 -25.04 -9.05 1.25
C ALA A 80 -25.66 -8.51 2.56
N SER A 81 -24.84 -8.20 3.57
CA SER A 81 -25.24 -7.50 4.79
C SER A 81 -25.60 -6.02 4.59
N GLY A 82 -25.40 -5.47 3.39
CA GLY A 82 -25.55 -4.03 3.11
C GLY A 82 -24.30 -3.20 3.46
N GLU A 83 -23.28 -3.82 4.04
CA GLU A 83 -22.06 -3.13 4.44
C GLU A 83 -21.12 -2.86 3.27
N ARG A 84 -20.57 -1.65 3.23
CA ARG A 84 -19.60 -1.22 2.22
C ARG A 84 -18.18 -1.56 2.67
N VAL A 85 -17.48 -2.39 1.90
CA VAL A 85 -16.12 -2.84 2.20
C VAL A 85 -15.15 -2.58 1.04
N GLY A 86 -13.95 -2.12 1.38
CA GLY A 86 -12.84 -2.08 0.44
C GLY A 86 -12.25 -3.48 0.27
N TYR A 87 -11.74 -3.80 -0.91
CA TYR A 87 -11.06 -5.07 -1.15
C TYR A 87 -9.76 -4.89 -1.93
N GLN A 88 -8.83 -5.80 -1.67
CA GLN A 88 -7.65 -6.06 -2.47
C GLN A 88 -7.50 -7.57 -2.67
N LEU A 89 -7.62 -7.99 -3.92
CA LEU A 89 -7.40 -9.37 -4.33
C LEU A 89 -6.09 -9.44 -5.09
N ARG A 90 -5.24 -10.41 -4.74
CA ARG A 90 -4.05 -10.76 -5.52
C ARG A 90 -4.11 -12.24 -5.84
N HIS A 91 -3.92 -12.61 -7.10
CA HIS A 91 -3.89 -14.01 -7.51
C HIS A 91 -2.81 -14.22 -8.56
N SER A 92 -1.99 -15.24 -8.38
CA SER A 92 -0.89 -15.52 -9.30
C SER A 92 -1.41 -15.97 -10.65
N VAL A 93 -0.82 -15.47 -11.72
CA VAL A 93 -1.23 -15.76 -13.10
C VAL A 93 -0.04 -16.21 -13.93
N HIS A 94 -0.31 -17.04 -14.93
CA HIS A 94 0.70 -17.63 -15.80
C HIS A 94 0.29 -17.41 -17.25
N PHE A 95 1.19 -16.87 -18.07
CA PHE A 95 0.99 -16.65 -19.50
C PHE A 95 2.32 -16.80 -20.26
N SER A 96 2.25 -16.99 -21.59
CA SER A 96 3.41 -17.34 -22.42
C SER A 96 4.61 -16.40 -22.27
N GLN A 97 4.36 -15.11 -22.04
CA GLN A 97 5.39 -14.07 -21.91
C GLN A 97 6.10 -14.11 -20.54
N THR A 98 5.67 -14.95 -19.60
CA THR A 98 6.21 -15.04 -18.24
C THR A 98 7.20 -16.17 -18.04
N HIS A 99 8.27 -16.16 -18.82
CA HIS A 99 9.31 -17.19 -18.75
C HIS A 99 9.95 -17.27 -17.35
N ILE A 100 10.30 -18.50 -16.94
CA ILE A 100 11.06 -18.74 -15.72
C ILE A 100 12.47 -18.23 -15.94
N ARG A 101 12.98 -17.43 -15.00
CA ARG A 101 14.34 -16.90 -15.06
C ARG A 101 15.31 -17.86 -14.38
N PRO A 102 16.55 -17.96 -14.89
CA PRO A 102 17.57 -18.78 -14.24
C PRO A 102 17.83 -18.26 -12.83
N ASN A 103 18.00 -19.18 -11.87
CA ASN A 103 18.25 -18.86 -10.46
C ASN A 103 17.17 -18.00 -9.77
N VAL A 104 15.92 -18.08 -10.24
CA VAL A 104 14.76 -17.48 -9.56
C VAL A 104 13.64 -18.52 -9.50
N ARG A 105 13.12 -18.76 -8.29
CA ARG A 105 11.95 -19.64 -8.11
C ARG A 105 10.67 -18.86 -8.34
N ARG A 106 9.78 -19.33 -9.21
CA ARG A 106 8.44 -18.77 -9.37
C ARG A 106 7.54 -19.24 -8.23
N GLY A 107 7.11 -18.31 -7.38
CA GLY A 107 6.13 -18.57 -6.33
C GLY A 107 4.70 -18.54 -6.85
N ASN A 108 3.77 -19.07 -6.07
CA ASN A 108 2.34 -18.93 -6.30
C ASN A 108 1.64 -18.51 -5.01
N MET A 109 0.77 -17.51 -5.13
CA MET A 109 0.07 -16.85 -4.05
C MET A 109 -1.33 -16.43 -4.50
N SER A 110 -2.29 -16.62 -3.62
CA SER A 110 -3.62 -16.00 -3.66
C SER A 110 -3.88 -15.28 -2.34
N THR A 111 -4.17 -13.99 -2.36
CA THR A 111 -4.53 -13.22 -1.16
C THR A 111 -5.81 -12.45 -1.37
N CYS A 112 -6.63 -12.38 -0.33
CA CYS A 112 -7.78 -11.51 -0.24
C CYS A 112 -7.66 -10.69 1.04
N THR A 113 -7.65 -9.37 0.90
CA THR A 113 -7.68 -8.43 2.01
C THR A 113 -8.94 -7.57 1.90
N LEU A 114 -9.74 -7.56 2.95
CA LEU A 114 -10.93 -6.74 3.09
C LEU A 114 -10.65 -5.65 4.13
N PHE A 115 -11.10 -4.44 3.80
CA PHE A 115 -11.04 -3.26 4.65
C PHE A 115 -12.46 -2.86 5.00
N ARG A 116 -12.80 -2.98 6.27
CA ARG A 116 -14.10 -2.64 6.81
C ARG A 116 -13.96 -1.43 7.73
N GLU A 117 -14.93 -0.53 7.69
CA GLU A 117 -14.98 0.58 8.64
C GLU A 117 -15.38 0.03 10.01
N GLY A 118 -14.50 0.18 10.99
CA GLY A 118 -14.75 -0.28 12.35
C GLY A 118 -15.72 0.68 13.04
N ASN A 119 -16.81 0.11 13.52
CA ASN A 119 -17.89 0.72 14.30
C ASN A 119 -18.74 1.78 13.56
N ALA A 120 -19.63 1.28 12.70
CA ALA A 120 -21.01 1.77 12.65
C ALA A 120 -21.95 0.66 13.13
N THR A 121 -21.75 0.16 14.35
CA THR A 121 -22.76 -0.69 15.00
C THR A 121 -23.99 0.20 15.23
N PRO A 122 -25.18 -0.10 14.67
CA PRO A 122 -26.34 0.79 14.76
C PRO A 122 -26.94 0.96 16.18
N GLY A 123 -26.26 0.53 17.24
CA GLY A 123 -26.85 0.35 18.57
C GLY A 123 -26.04 0.89 19.75
N GLU A 124 -24.79 1.32 19.57
CA GLU A 124 -24.02 1.89 20.69
C GLU A 124 -23.77 3.37 20.47
N LEU A 125 -24.57 4.17 21.18
CA LEU A 125 -24.40 5.60 21.41
C LEU A 125 -23.07 5.83 22.14
N CYS A 126 -21.95 5.71 21.45
CA CYS A 126 -20.69 6.23 21.97
C CYS A 126 -20.71 7.75 21.81
N GLU A 127 -21.03 8.47 22.88
CA GLU A 127 -20.81 9.92 22.99
C GLU A 127 -19.31 10.22 22.94
N GLY A 128 -18.79 10.35 21.73
CA GLY A 128 -17.42 10.74 21.45
C GLY A 128 -17.21 10.87 19.94
N PRO A 129 -16.24 11.68 19.48
CA PRO A 129 -15.89 11.70 18.07
C PRO A 129 -15.57 10.27 17.65
N SER A 130 -16.25 9.77 16.61
CA SER A 130 -15.99 8.44 16.06
C SER A 130 -14.50 8.33 15.77
N ARG A 131 -13.78 7.59 16.63
CA ARG A 131 -12.38 7.26 16.41
C ARG A 131 -12.38 6.21 15.31
N GLY A 132 -12.60 6.66 14.06
CA GLY A 132 -12.78 5.80 12.91
C GLY A 132 -11.68 4.74 12.89
N SER A 133 -12.04 3.50 13.17
CA SER A 133 -11.15 2.36 13.09
C SER A 133 -11.35 1.71 11.72
N VAL A 134 -10.36 0.95 11.26
CA VAL A 134 -10.49 0.15 10.04
C VAL A 134 -10.15 -1.27 10.45
N GLU A 135 -11.13 -2.15 10.35
CA GLU A 135 -10.94 -3.58 10.51
C GLU A 135 -10.35 -4.14 9.23
N VAL A 136 -9.27 -4.91 9.35
CA VAL A 136 -8.56 -5.50 8.20
C VAL A 136 -8.63 -7.01 8.32
N PHE A 137 -9.32 -7.65 7.38
CA PHE A 137 -9.42 -9.11 7.30
C PHE A 137 -8.59 -9.59 6.13
N SER A 138 -7.57 -10.41 6.37
CA SER A 138 -6.72 -10.96 5.30
C SER A 138 -6.70 -12.48 5.33
N ARG A 139 -6.78 -13.09 4.15
CA ARG A 139 -6.58 -14.52 3.92
C ARG A 139 -5.57 -14.71 2.81
N ALA A 140 -4.65 -15.66 2.97
CA ALA A 140 -3.75 -16.09 1.91
C ALA A 140 -3.68 -17.60 1.76
N CYS A 141 -3.50 -18.03 0.52
CA CYS A 141 -3.07 -19.36 0.13
C CYS A 141 -1.74 -19.21 -0.60
N LEU A 142 -0.71 -19.92 -0.13
CA LEU A 142 0.66 -19.76 -0.59
C LEU A 142 1.22 -21.13 -0.96
N SER A 143 1.88 -21.21 -2.10
CA SER A 143 2.71 -22.36 -2.45
C SER A 143 4.11 -22.12 -1.88
N GLY A 144 4.42 -22.76 -0.75
CA GLY A 144 5.70 -22.63 -0.07
C GLY A 144 5.71 -23.25 1.32
N GLY A 145 6.90 -23.38 1.90
CA GLY A 145 7.06 -23.85 3.28
C GLY A 145 6.87 -22.74 4.32
N ASN A 146 7.22 -23.03 5.57
CA ASN A 146 7.06 -22.12 6.72
C ASN A 146 7.69 -20.72 6.50
N ALA A 147 8.75 -20.59 5.71
CA ALA A 147 9.37 -19.30 5.40
C ALA A 147 8.42 -18.37 4.62
N THR A 148 7.72 -18.90 3.60
CA THR A 148 6.76 -18.15 2.79
C THR A 148 5.55 -17.73 3.62
N VAL A 149 5.07 -18.61 4.50
CA VAL A 149 3.98 -18.29 5.45
C VAL A 149 4.38 -17.13 6.36
N ARG A 150 5.56 -17.17 6.98
CA ARG A 150 6.04 -16.08 7.86
C ARG A 150 6.14 -14.75 7.13
N SER A 151 6.70 -14.75 5.92
CA SER A 151 6.84 -13.54 5.10
C SER A 151 5.47 -12.93 4.75
N ALA A 152 4.51 -13.75 4.34
CA ALA A 152 3.17 -13.28 4.04
C ALA A 152 2.45 -12.73 5.29
N THR A 153 2.59 -13.37 6.46
CA THR A 153 2.03 -12.87 7.71
C THR A 153 2.60 -11.50 8.08
N GLN A 154 3.91 -11.29 7.91
CA GLN A 154 4.53 -9.99 8.13
C GLN A 154 3.99 -8.93 7.18
N ALA A 155 3.87 -9.25 5.88
CA ALA A 155 3.31 -8.33 4.90
C ALA A 155 1.84 -7.97 5.23
N MET A 156 1.04 -8.94 5.68
CA MET A 156 -0.33 -8.70 6.13
C MET A 156 -0.37 -7.80 7.36
N ALA A 157 0.48 -8.03 8.36
CA ALA A 157 0.56 -7.18 9.55
C ALA A 157 0.95 -5.73 9.19
N ALA A 158 1.83 -5.55 8.21
CA ALA A 158 2.23 -4.22 7.71
C ALA A 158 1.10 -3.46 6.99
N THR A 159 -0.02 -4.13 6.64
CA THR A 159 -1.17 -3.48 5.99
C THR A 159 -1.73 -2.30 6.80
N GLY A 160 -1.60 -2.33 8.14
CA GLY A 160 -1.96 -1.19 8.99
C GLY A 160 -1.23 0.11 8.64
N ASN A 161 0.02 0.02 8.19
CA ASN A 161 0.81 1.19 7.77
C ASN A 161 0.24 1.84 6.49
N VAL A 162 -0.40 1.05 5.62
CA VAL A 162 -1.05 1.55 4.40
C VAL A 162 -2.26 2.43 4.76
N VAL A 163 -2.99 2.10 5.83
CA VAL A 163 -4.10 2.91 6.33
C VAL A 163 -3.61 4.29 6.80
N LEU A 164 -2.50 4.34 7.55
CA LEU A 164 -1.88 5.61 7.96
C LEU A 164 -1.45 6.46 6.77
N CYS A 165 -0.81 5.85 5.76
CA CYS A 165 -0.45 6.53 4.52
C CYS A 165 -1.68 7.10 3.80
N GLY A 166 -2.77 6.33 3.73
CA GLY A 166 -4.05 6.78 3.16
C GLY A 166 -4.61 8.01 3.88
N ARG A 167 -4.58 8.02 5.22
CA ARG A 167 -4.99 9.18 6.03
C ARG A 167 -4.13 10.41 5.74
N MET A 168 -2.81 10.26 5.73
CA MET A 168 -1.89 11.35 5.44
C MET A 168 -2.09 11.94 4.04
N LYS A 169 -2.30 11.09 3.03
CA LYS A 169 -2.60 11.54 1.66
C LYS A 169 -3.94 12.27 1.57
N LYS A 170 -4.97 11.78 2.27
CA LYS A 170 -6.27 12.46 2.34
C LYS A 170 -6.13 13.83 2.98
N LEU A 171 -5.40 13.94 4.09
CA LEU A 171 -5.12 15.22 4.75
C LEU A 171 -4.34 16.17 3.85
N ALA A 172 -3.27 15.70 3.22
CA ALA A 172 -2.48 16.50 2.28
C ALA A 172 -3.32 17.01 1.10
N TRP A 173 -4.17 16.15 0.54
CA TRP A 173 -5.11 16.55 -0.50
C TRP A 173 -6.08 17.62 -0.01
N MET A 174 -6.73 17.42 1.15
CA MET A 174 -7.66 18.41 1.72
C MET A 174 -6.98 19.77 1.98
N LEU A 175 -5.72 19.77 2.43
CA LEU A 175 -4.94 20.99 2.62
C LEU A 175 -4.62 21.67 1.30
N SER A 176 -4.27 20.92 0.25
CA SER A 176 -4.00 21.47 -1.08
C SER A 176 -5.23 22.12 -1.72
N GLN A 177 -6.43 21.64 -1.41
CA GLN A 177 -7.68 22.25 -1.89
C GLN A 177 -8.04 23.54 -1.15
N ARG A 178 -7.50 23.76 0.05
CA ARG A 178 -7.75 24.95 0.87
C ARG A 178 -6.73 26.06 0.65
N GLN A 179 -5.55 25.74 0.13
CA GLN A 179 -4.59 26.76 -0.25
C GLN A 179 -5.07 27.43 -1.54
N PRO A 180 -5.10 28.78 -1.60
CA PRO A 180 -5.30 29.46 -2.87
C PRO A 180 -4.23 28.97 -3.84
N PRO A 181 -4.52 28.84 -5.16
CA PRO A 181 -3.51 28.52 -6.15
C PRO A 181 -2.30 29.45 -5.94
N TYR A 182 -1.09 28.92 -6.02
CA TYR A 182 0.17 29.64 -5.73
C TYR A 182 0.26 31.03 -6.38
N ALA A 183 -0.39 31.21 -7.54
CA ALA A 183 -0.57 32.50 -8.22
C ALA A 183 -1.33 33.56 -7.40
N GLN A 184 -2.39 33.19 -6.67
CA GLN A 184 -3.14 34.08 -5.77
C GLN A 184 -2.38 34.40 -4.48
N MET A 185 -1.54 33.50 -3.97
CA MET A 185 -0.68 33.80 -2.83
C MET A 185 0.41 34.81 -3.19
N GLN A 186 0.97 34.76 -4.41
CA GLN A 186 1.91 35.78 -4.88
C GLN A 186 1.26 37.16 -5.07
N GLN A 187 0.00 37.22 -5.55
CA GLN A 187 -0.74 38.48 -5.61
C GLN A 187 -1.07 39.05 -4.22
N LEU A 188 -1.55 38.22 -3.29
CA LEU A 188 -1.84 38.64 -1.91
C LEU A 188 -0.59 39.05 -1.12
N LEU A 189 0.59 38.51 -1.44
CA LEU A 189 1.86 38.92 -0.84
C LEU A 189 2.45 40.16 -1.53
N GLY A 190 2.24 40.34 -2.84
CA GLY A 190 2.64 41.53 -3.58
C GLY A 190 1.80 42.78 -3.23
N ASP A 191 0.51 42.61 -2.94
CA ASP A 191 -0.38 43.72 -2.54
C ASP A 191 -0.06 44.25 -1.12
N VAL A 192 0.63 43.47 -0.29
CA VAL A 192 1.09 43.88 1.04
C VAL A 192 2.36 44.74 0.98
N GLU A 193 3.19 44.59 -0.06
CA GLU A 193 4.40 45.40 -0.25
C GLU A 193 4.10 46.80 -0.84
N ASP A 194 2.97 46.99 -1.53
CA ASP A 194 2.61 48.27 -2.19
C ASP A 194 1.74 49.21 -1.33
N SER A 195 1.35 48.79 -0.11
CA SER A 195 0.55 49.60 0.83
C SER A 195 1.40 50.29 1.92
N GLY A 196 2.71 50.37 1.73
CA GLY A 196 3.70 50.82 2.72
C GLY A 196 4.23 52.24 2.55
N ASP A 197 3.47 53.18 1.96
CA ASP A 197 3.90 54.59 1.86
C ASP A 197 2.79 55.53 2.33
N LEU A 198 2.70 55.78 3.64
CA LEU A 198 2.10 57.00 4.20
C LEU A 198 2.42 57.15 5.70
N CYS A 199 3.52 57.82 6.02
CA CYS A 199 3.52 59.07 6.79
C CYS A 199 4.95 59.41 7.25
N ASP A 200 5.54 60.33 6.50
CA ASP A 200 6.57 61.25 6.92
C ASP A 200 6.05 62.13 8.08
N CYS A 201 6.77 62.15 9.20
CA CYS A 201 6.65 63.18 10.23
C CYS A 201 8.04 63.44 10.83
N THR A 202 8.72 64.37 10.17
CA THR A 202 9.91 65.10 10.60
C THR A 202 9.82 65.71 12.00
N LYS A 203 10.95 65.61 12.74
CA LYS A 203 11.62 66.61 13.60
C LYS A 203 10.73 67.58 14.41
N THR A 204 10.76 67.45 15.74
CA THR A 204 11.54 68.30 16.69
C THR A 204 11.58 67.63 18.05
#